data_AF-A0A165EQ97-F1
#
_entry.id   AF-A0A165EQ97-F1
#
_cell.length_a   1.000
_cell.length_b   1.000
_cell.length_c   1.000
_cell.angle_alpha   90.00
_cell.angle_beta   90.00
_cell.angle_gamma   90.00
#
_symmetry.space_group_name_H-M   'P 1'
#
loop_
_entity.id
_entity.type
_entity.pdbx_description
1 polymer ?
#
loop_
_entity_poly.entity_id
_entity_poly.type
_entity_poly.pdbx_seq_one_letter_code
_entity_poly.pdbx_strand_id
1 'polypeptide(L)'
;NDTATVAAAFKSSKIVPDVVPSFDPLYPLLVTFKQADGSSIQVTAGIQLTIAQTASEPTFALVSSDVQGKPYLIAMVDPDAPTPQDPSVAQVRHFLAPDFVSDGTGPLTNRTPALSPYIGPQPPAGSDAHRFV
;
A
#
# COMPACT_ATOMS: atom_id res chain seq x y z
N ASN A 1 -13.20 -2.81 -1.61
CA ASN A 1 -12.02 -3.43 -0.98
C ASN A 1 -12.44 -4.51 0.00
N ASP A 2 -13.06 -5.58 -0.45
CA ASP A 2 -13.10 -6.80 0.36
C ASP A 2 -11.87 -7.67 0.07
N THR A 3 -11.64 -8.67 0.91
CA THR A 3 -10.49 -9.58 0.82
C THR A 3 -10.48 -10.39 -0.48
N ALA A 4 -11.66 -10.80 -0.97
CA ALA A 4 -11.79 -11.57 -2.21
C ALA A 4 -11.39 -10.74 -3.45
N THR A 5 -11.86 -9.50 -3.54
CA THR A 5 -11.52 -8.57 -4.63
C THR A 5 -10.03 -8.27 -4.65
N VAL A 6 -9.44 -8.01 -3.46
CA VAL A 6 -7.99 -7.75 -3.35
C VAL A 6 -7.19 -9.01 -3.73
N ALA A 7 -7.59 -10.18 -3.27
CA ALA A 7 -6.92 -11.45 -3.64
C ALA A 7 -7.01 -11.72 -5.15
N ALA A 8 -8.13 -11.42 -5.80
CA ALA A 8 -8.26 -11.51 -7.24
C ALA A 8 -7.32 -10.52 -7.96
N ALA A 9 -7.25 -9.27 -7.49
CA ALA A 9 -6.36 -8.25 -8.05
C ALA A 9 -4.87 -8.63 -7.91
N PHE A 10 -4.48 -9.21 -6.76
CA PHE A 10 -3.10 -9.70 -6.55
C PHE A 10 -2.72 -10.77 -7.57
N LYS A 11 -3.66 -11.66 -7.94
CA LYS A 11 -3.44 -12.67 -8.98
C LYS A 11 -3.41 -12.07 -10.38
N SER A 12 -4.38 -11.21 -10.73
CA SER A 12 -4.48 -10.63 -12.08
C SER A 12 -3.30 -9.72 -12.41
N SER A 13 -2.80 -8.98 -11.41
CA SER A 13 -1.65 -8.08 -11.53
C SER A 13 -0.32 -8.75 -11.26
N LYS A 14 -0.30 -10.09 -11.13
CA LYS A 14 0.88 -10.93 -10.88
C LYS A 14 1.68 -10.60 -9.61
N ILE A 15 1.08 -9.88 -8.66
CA ILE A 15 1.67 -9.69 -7.32
C ILE A 15 1.94 -11.05 -6.67
N VAL A 16 1.02 -11.99 -6.91
CA VAL A 16 1.30 -13.41 -6.80
C VAL A 16 1.62 -13.95 -8.21
N PRO A 17 2.82 -14.50 -8.49
CA PRO A 17 3.90 -14.80 -7.54
C PRO A 17 5.02 -13.75 -7.46
N ASP A 18 4.98 -12.66 -8.23
CA ASP A 18 6.17 -11.79 -8.45
C ASP A 18 6.70 -11.15 -7.15
N VAL A 19 5.81 -10.83 -6.21
CA VAL A 19 6.14 -10.14 -4.95
C VAL A 19 6.01 -11.09 -3.76
N VAL A 20 4.92 -11.85 -3.70
CA VAL A 20 4.68 -12.85 -2.64
C VAL A 20 4.26 -14.18 -3.25
N PRO A 21 4.69 -15.32 -2.68
CA PRO A 21 4.43 -16.63 -3.27
C PRO A 21 2.95 -17.05 -3.17
N SER A 22 2.21 -16.51 -2.20
CA SER A 22 0.78 -16.74 -2.00
C SER A 22 0.16 -15.59 -1.23
N PHE A 23 -1.15 -15.42 -1.33
CA PHE A 23 -1.87 -14.37 -0.63
C PHE A 23 -3.28 -14.82 -0.29
N ASP A 24 -3.56 -14.92 1.02
CA ASP A 24 -4.87 -15.27 1.59
C ASP A 24 -5.23 -14.23 2.68
N PRO A 25 -5.76 -13.06 2.27
CA PRO A 25 -5.96 -11.93 3.17
C PRO A 25 -7.10 -12.17 4.16
N LEU A 26 -6.80 -12.03 5.46
CA LEU A 26 -7.79 -12.17 6.54
C LEU A 26 -8.67 -10.92 6.72
N TYR A 27 -8.11 -9.74 6.50
CA TYR A 27 -8.80 -8.47 6.72
C TYR A 27 -8.55 -7.52 5.54
N PRO A 28 -9.53 -6.68 5.16
CA PRO A 28 -9.28 -5.62 4.22
C PRO A 28 -8.46 -4.51 4.87
N LEU A 29 -7.34 -4.14 4.24
CA LEU A 29 -6.61 -2.91 4.54
C LEU A 29 -7.23 -1.76 3.74
N LEU A 30 -7.74 -0.75 4.43
CA LEU A 30 -8.20 0.48 3.83
C LEU A 30 -7.05 1.47 3.79
N VAL A 31 -6.77 1.99 2.60
CA VAL A 31 -5.72 2.97 2.36
C VAL A 31 -6.36 4.24 1.82
N THR A 32 -6.04 5.38 2.40
CA THR A 32 -6.60 6.68 2.00
C THR A 32 -5.51 7.73 1.83
N PHE A 33 -5.45 8.37 0.67
CA PHE A 33 -4.58 9.51 0.43
C PHE A 33 -5.33 10.83 0.62
N LYS A 34 -4.88 11.67 1.55
CA LYS A 34 -5.37 13.05 1.68
C LYS A 34 -4.81 13.91 0.54
N GLN A 35 -5.66 14.72 -0.04
CA GLN A 35 -5.32 15.61 -1.15
C GLN A 35 -5.11 17.04 -0.66
N ALA A 36 -4.36 17.84 -1.43
CA ALA A 36 -4.02 19.21 -1.08
C ALA A 36 -5.25 20.14 -0.98
N ASP A 37 -6.34 19.83 -1.69
CA ASP A 37 -7.61 20.55 -1.64
C ASP A 37 -8.51 20.16 -0.45
N GLY A 38 -8.02 19.27 0.43
CA GLY A 38 -8.76 18.76 1.57
C GLY A 38 -9.65 17.55 1.25
N SER A 39 -9.77 17.14 -0.01
CA SER A 39 -10.46 15.90 -0.38
C SER A 39 -9.63 14.67 0.00
N SER A 40 -10.19 13.48 -0.17
CA SER A 40 -9.52 12.21 0.12
C SER A 40 -9.84 11.18 -0.95
N ILE A 41 -8.82 10.42 -1.35
CA ILE A 41 -8.95 9.31 -2.29
C ILE A 41 -8.82 8.02 -1.50
N GLN A 42 -9.91 7.26 -1.43
CA GLN A 42 -9.86 5.90 -0.92
C GLN A 42 -9.34 4.99 -2.03
N VAL A 43 -8.20 4.36 -1.79
CA VAL A 43 -7.56 3.45 -2.76
C VAL A 43 -8.43 2.23 -2.93
N THR A 44 -8.64 1.77 -4.16
CA THR A 44 -9.15 0.43 -4.44
C THR A 44 -8.09 -0.41 -5.14
N ALA A 45 -8.14 -1.75 -4.99
CA ALA A 45 -7.10 -2.60 -5.56
C ALA A 45 -7.00 -2.40 -7.09
N GLY A 46 -5.80 -2.07 -7.57
CA GLY A 46 -5.53 -1.80 -8.99
C GLY A 46 -5.95 -0.42 -9.49
N ILE A 47 -6.39 0.51 -8.63
CA ILE A 47 -6.67 1.89 -9.03
C ILE A 47 -5.40 2.58 -9.55
N GLN A 48 -5.54 3.36 -10.61
CA GLN A 48 -4.46 4.22 -11.11
C GLN A 48 -4.50 5.57 -10.39
N LEU A 49 -3.37 5.97 -9.82
CA LEU A 49 -3.20 7.27 -9.17
C LEU A 49 -2.03 8.01 -9.80
N THR A 50 -2.14 9.34 -9.83
CA THR A 50 -1.05 10.21 -10.28
C THR A 50 -0.03 10.42 -9.15
N ILE A 51 1.21 10.77 -9.50
CA ILE A 51 2.27 11.12 -8.54
C ILE A 51 1.80 12.18 -7.54
N ALA A 52 1.03 13.18 -8.00
CA ALA A 52 0.49 14.23 -7.16
C ALA A 52 -0.53 13.71 -6.13
N GLN A 53 -1.36 12.73 -6.52
CA GLN A 53 -2.37 12.14 -5.63
C GLN A 53 -1.75 11.28 -4.52
N THR A 54 -0.54 10.79 -4.74
CA THR A 54 0.24 9.98 -3.79
C THR A 54 1.37 10.76 -3.13
N ALA A 55 1.34 12.11 -3.17
CA ALA A 55 2.44 12.93 -2.69
C ALA A 55 2.66 12.86 -1.17
N SER A 56 1.59 12.62 -0.40
CA SER A 56 1.63 12.51 1.06
C SER A 56 1.46 11.07 1.53
N GLU A 57 2.00 10.74 2.70
CA GLU A 57 1.82 9.43 3.33
C GLU A 57 0.32 9.12 3.50
N PRO A 58 -0.16 7.92 3.10
CA PRO A 58 -1.56 7.57 3.26
C PRO A 58 -1.89 7.22 4.70
N THR A 59 -3.18 7.28 5.04
CA THR A 59 -3.70 6.69 6.27
C THR A 59 -4.17 5.25 6.03
N PHE A 60 -4.01 4.42 7.06
CA PHE A 60 -4.33 3.00 7.01
C PHE A 60 -5.43 2.69 8.01
N ALA A 61 -6.37 1.81 7.69
CA ALA A 61 -7.35 1.28 8.65
C ALA A 61 -7.62 -0.21 8.40
N LEU A 62 -7.89 -0.95 9.46
CA LEU A 62 -8.34 -2.35 9.40
C LEU A 62 -9.76 -2.43 9.93
N VAL A 63 -10.62 -3.21 9.27
CA VAL A 63 -12.04 -3.34 9.62
C VAL A 63 -12.30 -4.71 10.24
N SER A 64 -12.05 -4.85 11.54
CA SER A 64 -12.45 -6.02 12.35
C SER A 64 -12.23 -5.74 13.84
N SER A 65 -13.07 -6.27 14.72
CA SER A 65 -12.82 -6.26 16.18
C SER A 65 -11.57 -7.06 16.55
N ASP A 66 -11.24 -8.09 15.76
CA ASP A 66 -10.13 -9.01 16.06
C ASP A 66 -8.76 -8.35 15.88
N VAL A 67 -8.70 -7.16 15.28
CA VAL A 67 -7.46 -6.42 15.05
C VAL A 67 -7.11 -5.44 16.16
N GLN A 68 -8.04 -5.15 17.08
CA GLN A 68 -7.88 -4.13 18.12
C GLN A 68 -6.71 -4.47 19.07
N GLY A 69 -5.89 -3.46 19.38
CA GLY A 69 -4.76 -3.58 20.32
C GLY A 69 -3.58 -4.41 19.82
N LYS A 70 -3.66 -5.03 18.64
CA LYS A 70 -2.57 -5.81 18.04
C LYS A 70 -1.66 -4.90 17.21
N PRO A 71 -0.32 -5.08 17.28
CA PRO A 71 0.62 -4.35 16.44
C PRO A 71 0.72 -4.98 15.05
N TYR A 72 0.79 -4.12 14.03
CA TYR A 72 0.99 -4.50 12.64
C TYR A 72 2.21 -3.78 12.06
N LEU A 73 2.86 -4.44 11.12
CA LEU A 73 3.85 -3.87 10.23
C LEU A 73 3.15 -3.49 8.93
N ILE A 74 3.36 -2.26 8.47
CA ILE A 74 2.91 -1.81 7.15
C ILE A 74 4.14 -1.64 6.27
N ALA A 75 4.08 -2.22 5.08
CA ALA A 75 5.08 -2.08 4.04
C ALA A 75 4.42 -1.59 2.76
N MET A 76 5.13 -0.79 1.97
CA MET A 76 4.77 -0.41 0.62
C MET A 76 5.96 -0.68 -0.29
N VAL A 77 5.75 -1.46 -1.36
CA VAL A 77 6.81 -1.95 -2.24
C VAL A 77 6.46 -1.68 -3.70
N ASP A 78 7.46 -1.21 -4.45
CA ASP A 78 7.44 -1.09 -5.91
C ASP A 78 8.23 -2.25 -6.54
N PRO A 79 7.57 -3.26 -7.12
CA PRO A 79 8.23 -4.38 -7.77
C PRO A 79 8.75 -4.05 -9.17
N ASP A 80 8.42 -2.88 -9.70
CA ASP A 80 8.56 -2.53 -11.12
C ASP A 80 9.70 -1.54 -11.39
N ALA A 81 10.49 -1.15 -10.39
CA ALA A 81 11.59 -0.21 -10.61
C ALA A 81 12.76 -0.81 -11.43
N PRO A 82 13.40 -0.05 -12.34
CA PRO A 82 13.06 1.31 -12.75
C PRO A 82 11.85 1.40 -13.68
N THR A 83 11.53 0.34 -14.43
CA THR A 83 10.34 0.24 -15.28
C THR A 83 9.77 -1.19 -15.26
N PRO A 84 8.45 -1.41 -15.41
CA PRO A 84 7.88 -2.75 -15.40
C PRO A 84 8.43 -3.70 -16.48
N GLN A 85 8.97 -3.15 -17.58
CA GLN A 85 9.55 -3.90 -18.70
C GLN A 85 10.96 -4.40 -18.40
N ASP A 86 11.71 -3.67 -17.58
CA ASP A 86 13.06 -4.02 -17.13
C ASP A 86 13.20 -3.69 -15.64
N PRO A 87 12.60 -4.51 -14.76
CA PRO A 87 12.57 -4.26 -13.32
C PRO A 87 13.89 -4.72 -12.68
N SER A 88 15.02 -4.19 -13.16
CA SER A 88 16.36 -4.58 -12.73
C SER A 88 16.71 -4.17 -11.29
N VAL A 89 16.01 -3.18 -10.74
CA VAL A 89 16.11 -2.82 -9.32
C VAL A 89 15.10 -3.65 -8.52
N ALA A 90 13.82 -3.56 -8.89
CA ALA A 90 12.66 -4.21 -8.29
C ALA A 90 12.57 -4.10 -6.75
N GLN A 91 11.40 -4.47 -6.22
CA GLN A 91 11.13 -4.60 -4.79
C GLN A 91 11.59 -3.38 -3.96
N VAL A 92 11.47 -2.17 -4.52
CA VAL A 92 11.91 -0.94 -3.88
C VAL A 92 10.96 -0.63 -2.75
N ARG A 93 11.52 -0.48 -1.55
CA ARG A 93 10.76 -0.21 -0.34
C ARG A 93 10.47 1.28 -0.22
N HIS A 94 9.20 1.64 -0.40
CA HIS A 94 8.70 3.02 -0.31
C HIS A 94 8.21 3.38 1.09
N PHE A 95 7.82 2.38 1.88
CA PHE A 95 7.43 2.58 3.27
C PHE A 95 7.67 1.30 4.06
N LEU A 96 8.14 1.44 5.30
CA LEU A 96 8.22 0.33 6.26
C LEU A 96 8.11 0.87 7.66
N ALA A 97 6.99 0.57 8.31
CA ALA A 97 6.67 1.15 9.60
C ALA A 97 6.03 0.09 10.51
N PRO A 98 6.70 -0.26 11.62
CA PRO A 98 6.17 -1.20 12.59
C PRO A 98 5.19 -0.50 13.54
N ASP A 99 4.55 -1.30 14.37
CA ASP A 99 3.76 -0.83 15.52
C ASP A 99 2.59 0.11 15.18
N PHE A 100 1.96 -0.14 14.03
CA PHE A 100 0.63 0.35 13.73
C PHE A 100 -0.42 -0.42 14.53
N VAL A 101 -1.25 0.29 15.30
CA VAL A 101 -2.26 -0.31 16.17
C VAL A 101 -3.62 0.30 15.91
N SER A 102 -4.66 -0.55 15.88
CA SER A 102 -6.05 -0.10 15.91
C SER A 102 -6.51 0.07 17.36
N ASP A 103 -7.12 1.22 17.66
CA ASP A 103 -7.86 1.46 18.91
C ASP A 103 -9.29 0.90 18.87
N GLY A 104 -9.68 0.24 17.77
CA GLY A 104 -11.03 -0.28 17.51
C GLY A 104 -11.93 0.70 16.75
N THR A 105 -11.47 1.94 16.53
CA THR A 105 -12.24 3.00 15.85
C THR A 105 -11.37 3.81 14.89
N GLY A 106 -11.48 3.53 13.60
CA GLY A 106 -10.89 4.39 12.56
C GLY A 106 -9.45 4.02 12.16
N PRO A 107 -8.61 5.00 11.78
CA PRO A 107 -7.27 4.75 11.27
C PRO A 107 -6.34 4.11 12.31
N LEU A 108 -5.44 3.25 11.84
CA LEU A 108 -4.32 2.75 12.62
C LEU A 108 -3.41 3.92 13.01
N THR A 109 -2.96 3.90 14.26
CA THR A 109 -1.97 4.84 14.77
C THR A 109 -0.62 4.17 14.82
N ASN A 110 0.39 4.79 14.23
CA ASN A 110 1.76 4.34 14.38
C ASN A 110 2.33 4.85 15.72
N ARG A 111 2.78 3.95 16.58
CA ARG A 111 3.34 4.29 17.89
C ARG A 111 4.86 4.47 17.88
N THR A 112 5.52 4.19 16.76
CA THR A 112 6.98 4.28 16.62
C THR A 112 7.37 4.98 15.31
N PRO A 113 8.56 5.59 15.18
CA PRO A 113 9.02 6.09 13.90
C PRO A 113 9.10 4.97 12.85
N ALA A 114 8.79 5.29 11.59
CA ALA A 114 8.99 4.36 10.48
C ALA A 114 10.48 3.97 10.34
N LEU A 115 10.75 2.70 10.06
CA LEU A 115 12.09 2.22 9.72
C LEU A 115 12.52 2.71 8.33
N SER A 116 11.54 2.89 7.43
CA SER A 116 11.71 3.59 6.16
C SER A 116 10.53 4.55 6.02
N PRO A 117 10.78 5.88 6.17
CA PRO A 117 9.75 6.89 5.99
C PRO A 117 9.10 6.79 4.61
N TYR A 118 7.86 7.27 4.51
CA TYR A 118 7.14 7.26 3.25
C TYR A 118 7.87 8.09 2.19
N ILE A 119 8.17 7.46 1.06
CA ILE A 119 8.60 8.11 -0.16
C ILE A 119 7.54 7.82 -1.21
N GLY A 120 6.90 8.85 -1.74
CA GLY A 120 5.85 8.66 -2.73
C GLY A 120 6.35 8.02 -4.03
N PRO A 121 5.45 7.40 -4.81
CA PRO A 121 5.71 6.96 -6.18
C PRO A 121 6.40 8.02 -7.04
N GLN A 122 7.53 7.67 -7.66
CA GLN A 122 8.25 8.52 -8.62
C GLN A 122 8.78 7.68 -9.81
N PRO A 123 7.90 7.01 -10.58
CA PRO A 123 8.34 6.30 -11.76
C PRO A 123 9.02 7.26 -12.76
N PRO A 124 10.05 6.82 -13.50
CA PRO A 124 10.72 7.65 -14.49
C PRO A 124 9.77 8.18 -15.57
N ALA A 125 10.08 9.35 -16.13
CA ALA A 125 9.31 9.91 -17.23
C ALA A 125 9.28 8.94 -18.43
N GLY A 126 8.08 8.64 -18.94
CA GLY A 126 7.88 7.68 -20.03
C GLY A 126 7.85 6.21 -19.60
N SER A 127 8.02 5.91 -18.30
CA SER A 127 7.72 4.58 -17.76
C SER A 127 6.21 4.31 -17.82
N ASP A 128 5.86 3.04 -17.96
CA ASP A 128 4.50 2.58 -17.72
C ASP A 128 4.12 2.73 -16.23
N ALA A 129 2.85 2.50 -15.90
CA ALA A 129 2.41 2.55 -14.51
C ALA A 129 3.08 1.43 -13.68
N HIS A 130 3.67 1.80 -12.54
CA HIS A 130 4.22 0.85 -11.57
C HIS A 130 3.12 0.34 -10.65
N ARG A 131 3.24 -0.92 -10.24
CA ARG A 131 2.45 -1.54 -9.19
C ARG A 131 3.00 -1.07 -7.83
N PHE A 132 2.14 -0.62 -6.93
CA PHE A 132 2.51 -0.39 -5.55
C PHE A 132 1.66 -1.29 -4.67
N VAL A 133 2.31 -2.12 -3.87
CA VAL A 133 1.70 -3.18 -3.05
C VAL A 133 1.95 -2.92 -1.58
#